data_AF-A0A241XSI5-F1
#
_entry.id   AF-A0A241XSI5-F1
#
_cell.length_a   1.000
_cell.length_b   1.000
_cell.length_c   1.000
_cell.angle_alpha   90.00
_cell.angle_beta   90.00
_cell.angle_gamma   90.00
#
_symmetry.space_group_name_H-M   'P 1'
#
loop_
_entity.id
_entity.type
_entity.pdbx_description
1 polymer ?
#
loop_
_entity_poly.entity_id
_entity_poly.type
_entity_poly.pdbx_seq_one_letter_code
_entity_poly.pdbx_strand_id
1 'polypeptide(L)'
;MSEDIGFQGFDDLDEFDSAPVHVELPPTIEAASKNTSVAAVADLIIETCPKCFGSGRYHHRSEHGIVCLKCNGKGTLTFKTTAAQRSAARAKAAANREKKQTANLETFEALHPEFAEWWRDTDFAYAISLRDDVKRCGKLSESQIAAGKKCIASFKAIQEERKKREAAEAERVKALPVLDMSAVTTAMDRARGNGIKHPKIRLLAGDVGFVLSFASEKGKWAGSLYLKDTAGEYLGRITSGKFYRSRDVSGELEAAILVSCGAPAESAVAYGRRTGSCSCCGRELTNHASIEAGIGPICASNFFG
;
A
#
# COMPACT_ATOMS: atom_id res chain seq x y z
N MET A 1 -9.75 -33.47 -40.15
CA MET A 1 -9.63 -34.86 -40.60
C MET A 1 -8.90 -35.57 -39.48
N SER A 2 -9.68 -36.11 -38.57
CA SER A 2 -9.24 -36.68 -37.30
C SER A 2 -9.37 -38.19 -37.46
N GLU A 3 -8.24 -38.90 -37.44
CA GLU A 3 -8.25 -40.36 -37.48
C GLU A 3 -8.34 -40.86 -36.03
N ASP A 4 -9.56 -41.26 -35.66
CA ASP A 4 -9.86 -42.02 -34.45
C ASP A 4 -9.16 -43.38 -34.51
N ILE A 5 -8.03 -43.52 -33.79
CA ILE A 5 -7.45 -44.83 -33.50
C ILE A 5 -8.13 -45.34 -32.22
N GLY A 6 -9.32 -45.92 -32.41
CA GLY A 6 -10.06 -46.58 -31.33
C GLY A 6 -9.43 -47.92 -30.97
N PHE A 7 -9.04 -48.09 -29.71
CA PHE A 7 -8.63 -49.37 -29.15
C PHE A 7 -9.83 -50.32 -29.10
N GLN A 8 -9.87 -51.35 -29.97
CA GLN A 8 -10.96 -52.32 -30.09
C GLN A 8 -10.64 -53.63 -29.33
N GLY A 9 -10.37 -53.53 -28.03
CA GLY A 9 -10.38 -54.69 -27.14
C GLY A 9 -9.22 -55.68 -27.34
N PHE A 10 -9.35 -56.84 -26.69
CA PHE A 10 -8.28 -57.83 -26.49
C PHE A 10 -7.93 -58.66 -27.74
N ASP A 11 -8.67 -58.52 -28.84
CA ASP A 11 -8.45 -59.26 -30.10
C ASP A 11 -7.23 -58.74 -30.90
N ASP A 12 -6.69 -57.56 -30.57
CA ASP A 12 -5.43 -57.04 -31.15
C ASP A 12 -4.16 -57.65 -30.52
N LEU A 13 -4.29 -58.68 -29.67
CA LEU A 13 -3.17 -59.30 -28.92
C LEU A 13 -2.77 -60.70 -29.43
N ASP A 14 -3.24 -61.12 -30.61
CA ASP A 14 -3.06 -62.48 -31.12
C ASP A 14 -1.68 -62.82 -31.70
N GLU A 15 -0.71 -61.91 -31.69
CA GLU A 15 0.66 -62.20 -32.09
C GLU A 15 1.66 -61.90 -30.96
N PHE A 16 1.45 -62.59 -29.83
CA PHE A 16 2.50 -62.75 -28.82
C PHE A 16 3.44 -63.86 -29.29
N ASP A 17 4.43 -63.47 -30.08
CA ASP A 17 5.55 -64.33 -30.47
C ASP A 17 6.12 -64.97 -29.19
N SER A 18 5.97 -66.29 -29.08
CA SER A 18 6.33 -67.02 -27.86
C SER A 18 7.85 -66.90 -27.66
N ALA A 19 8.24 -65.98 -26.78
CA ALA A 19 9.64 -65.78 -26.44
C ALA A 19 10.23 -67.11 -25.96
N PRO A 20 11.44 -67.48 -26.42
CA PRO A 20 12.08 -68.72 -25.99
C PRO A 20 12.23 -68.68 -24.46
N VAL A 21 11.60 -69.65 -23.79
CA VAL A 21 11.76 -69.84 -22.35
C VAL A 21 13.20 -70.31 -22.14
N HIS A 22 14.09 -69.39 -21.79
CA HIS A 22 15.43 -69.73 -21.32
C HIS A 22 15.29 -70.48 -19.97
N VAL A 23 15.41 -71.82 -20.02
CA VAL A 23 15.39 -72.72 -18.86
C VAL A 23 16.75 -72.73 -18.18
N GLU A 24 17.24 -71.56 -17.77
CA GLU A 24 18.27 -71.46 -16.75
C GLU A 24 17.59 -70.91 -15.51
N LEU A 25 16.97 -71.82 -14.73
CA LEU A 25 16.47 -71.43 -13.43
C LEU A 25 17.67 -71.00 -12.57
N PRO A 26 17.63 -69.79 -11.98
CA PRO A 26 18.67 -69.36 -11.07
C PRO A 26 18.76 -70.38 -9.91
N PRO A 27 19.97 -70.78 -9.49
CA PRO A 27 20.16 -71.86 -8.51
C PRO A 27 19.57 -71.53 -7.14
N THR A 28 19.27 -70.26 -6.86
CA THR A 28 18.63 -69.81 -5.62
C THR A 28 17.61 -68.70 -5.91
N ILE A 29 16.60 -68.58 -5.02
CA ILE A 29 15.58 -67.51 -5.04
C ILE A 29 16.24 -66.12 -4.95
N GLU A 30 17.38 -66.02 -4.27
CA GLU A 30 18.13 -64.78 -4.12
C GLU A 30 18.74 -64.29 -5.44
N ALA A 31 19.25 -65.20 -6.27
CA ALA A 31 19.76 -64.90 -7.61
C ALA A 31 18.65 -64.49 -8.59
N ALA A 32 17.43 -65.03 -8.42
CA ALA A 32 16.25 -64.62 -9.20
C ALA A 32 15.82 -63.18 -8.90
N SER A 33 15.98 -62.75 -7.65
CA SER A 33 15.43 -61.48 -7.17
C SER A 33 16.17 -60.24 -7.68
N LYS A 34 17.37 -60.35 -8.27
CA LYS A 34 18.31 -59.24 -8.57
C LYS A 34 18.54 -58.27 -7.40
N ASN A 35 18.08 -58.61 -6.20
CA ASN A 35 18.07 -57.73 -5.04
C ASN A 35 19.30 -58.02 -4.17
N THR A 36 20.47 -58.09 -4.79
CA THR A 36 21.75 -58.22 -4.09
C THR A 36 22.23 -56.83 -3.65
N SER A 37 21.37 -56.07 -2.97
CA SER A 37 21.84 -54.91 -2.23
C SER A 37 22.46 -55.41 -0.93
N VAL A 38 23.75 -55.73 -0.96
CA VAL A 38 24.52 -55.84 0.28
C VAL A 38 24.38 -54.48 0.96
N ALA A 39 23.70 -54.43 2.10
CA ALA A 39 23.49 -53.21 2.84
C ALA A 39 24.87 -52.66 3.24
N ALA A 40 25.38 -51.70 2.46
CA ALA A 40 26.60 -51.00 2.81
C ALA A 40 26.38 -50.41 4.22
N VAL A 41 27.23 -50.82 5.16
CA VAL A 41 27.21 -50.30 6.52
C VAL A 41 27.56 -48.82 6.41
N ALA A 42 26.52 -47.98 6.38
CA ALA A 42 26.71 -46.54 6.23
C ALA A 42 27.48 -46.03 7.45
N ASP A 43 28.67 -45.48 7.22
CA ASP A 43 29.47 -44.85 8.27
C ASP A 43 28.63 -43.80 9.01
N LEU A 44 28.33 -44.07 10.27
CA LEU A 44 27.53 -43.17 11.10
C LEU A 44 28.41 -42.01 11.54
N ILE A 45 28.05 -40.81 11.13
CA ILE A 45 28.75 -39.59 11.49
C ILE A 45 28.25 -39.15 12.86
N ILE A 46 29.18 -39.09 13.83
CA ILE A 46 28.91 -38.63 15.19
C ILE A 46 29.25 -37.14 15.27
N GLU A 47 28.25 -36.32 15.58
CA GLU A 47 28.42 -34.88 15.78
C GLU A 47 28.08 -34.49 17.22
N THR A 48 28.79 -33.50 17.75
CA THR A 48 28.47 -32.90 19.05
C THR A 48 27.11 -32.21 18.99
N CYS A 49 26.25 -32.43 19.99
CA CYS A 49 24.93 -31.82 20.01
C CYS A 49 25.05 -30.28 20.11
N PRO A 50 24.50 -29.51 19.15
CA PRO A 50 24.66 -28.05 19.12
C PRO A 50 23.85 -27.33 20.20
N LYS A 51 22.97 -28.03 20.93
CA LYS A 51 22.10 -27.42 21.96
C LYS A 51 22.67 -27.56 23.38
N CYS A 52 23.49 -28.58 23.64
CA CYS A 52 24.16 -28.80 24.93
C CYS A 52 25.69 -28.81 24.82
N PHE A 53 26.22 -28.55 23.62
CA PHE A 53 27.66 -28.54 23.32
C PHE A 53 28.41 -29.78 23.82
N GLY A 54 27.76 -30.95 23.80
CA GLY A 54 28.36 -32.22 24.23
C GLY A 54 28.08 -32.62 25.68
N SER A 55 27.58 -31.72 26.52
CA SER A 55 27.38 -31.99 27.96
C SER A 55 26.20 -32.93 28.28
N GLY A 56 25.30 -33.17 27.32
CA GLY A 56 24.07 -33.92 27.55
C GLY A 56 23.03 -33.21 28.43
N ARG A 57 23.34 -32.03 28.98
CA ARG A 57 22.48 -31.25 29.87
C ARG A 57 22.27 -29.84 29.35
N TYR A 58 21.16 -29.20 29.71
CA TYR A 58 20.98 -27.78 29.40
C TYR A 58 21.83 -26.92 30.33
N HIS A 59 22.49 -25.90 29.78
CA HIS A 59 23.32 -24.97 30.57
C HIS A 59 22.49 -24.08 31.51
N HIS A 60 21.19 -23.91 31.22
CA HIS A 60 20.25 -23.16 32.03
C HIS A 60 19.08 -24.06 32.43
N ARG A 61 18.41 -23.70 33.55
CA ARG A 61 17.22 -24.40 34.02
C ARG A 61 16.12 -24.24 32.96
N SER A 62 15.82 -25.31 32.24
CA SER A 62 14.72 -25.33 31.27
C SER A 62 13.45 -25.83 31.96
N GLU A 63 12.28 -25.38 31.51
CA GLU A 63 10.99 -25.88 31.99
C GLU A 63 10.84 -27.41 31.79
N HIS A 64 11.61 -27.98 30.87
CA HIS A 64 11.60 -29.41 30.54
C HIS A 64 12.69 -30.22 31.28
N GLY A 65 13.27 -29.67 32.36
CA GLY A 65 14.26 -30.34 33.20
C GLY A 65 15.72 -30.06 32.80
N ILE A 66 16.63 -30.92 33.27
CA ILE A 66 18.10 -30.75 33.15
C ILE A 66 18.66 -31.48 31.93
N VAL A 67 17.96 -32.51 31.43
CA VAL A 67 18.44 -33.38 30.33
C VAL A 67 18.14 -32.75 28.98
N CYS A 68 19.12 -32.75 28.08
CA CYS A 68 18.94 -32.21 26.73
C CYS A 68 18.02 -33.10 25.88
N LEU A 69 16.81 -32.63 25.56
CA LEU A 69 15.82 -33.35 24.74
C LEU A 69 16.27 -33.58 23.29
N LYS A 70 17.20 -32.79 22.78
CA LYS A 70 17.67 -32.95 21.39
C LYS A 70 18.53 -34.20 21.21
N CYS A 71 19.36 -34.52 22.21
CA CYS A 71 20.25 -35.69 22.20
C CYS A 71 19.85 -36.77 23.22
N ASN A 72 18.73 -36.57 23.93
CA ASN A 72 18.27 -37.41 25.04
C ASN A 72 19.36 -37.69 26.08
N GLY A 73 20.13 -36.66 26.44
CA GLY A 73 21.20 -36.79 27.44
C GLY A 73 22.53 -37.35 26.96
N LYS A 74 22.64 -37.80 25.70
CA LYS A 74 23.85 -38.46 25.18
C LYS A 74 25.00 -37.51 24.82
N GLY A 75 24.73 -36.21 24.69
CA GLY A 75 25.73 -35.20 24.29
C GLY A 75 26.09 -35.21 22.79
N THR A 76 25.87 -36.32 22.09
CA THR A 76 26.14 -36.48 20.66
C THR A 76 24.87 -36.83 19.87
N LEU A 77 24.93 -36.60 18.55
CA LEU A 77 23.90 -36.97 17.59
C LEU A 77 24.53 -37.80 16.48
N THR A 78 23.91 -38.92 16.14
CA THR A 78 24.35 -39.81 15.07
C THR A 78 23.52 -39.55 13.82
N PHE A 79 24.19 -39.27 12.70
CA PHE A 79 23.54 -39.01 11.41
C PHE A 79 24.12 -39.92 10.32
N LYS A 80 23.28 -40.30 9.35
CA LYS A 80 23.70 -41.00 8.13
C LYS A 80 24.26 -40.06 7.05
N THR A 81 24.16 -38.75 7.26
CA THR A 81 24.53 -37.70 6.30
C THR A 81 25.24 -36.57 7.00
N THR A 82 26.15 -35.90 6.30
CA THR A 82 26.93 -34.79 6.85
C THR A 82 26.05 -33.57 7.13
N ALA A 83 26.49 -32.69 8.04
CA ALA A 83 25.81 -31.41 8.28
C ALA A 83 25.62 -30.57 6.99
N ALA A 84 26.62 -30.54 6.10
CA ALA A 84 26.56 -29.83 4.82
C ALA A 84 25.50 -30.43 3.87
N GLN A 85 25.38 -31.76 3.82
CA GLN A 85 24.32 -32.42 3.03
C GLN A 85 22.93 -32.11 3.59
N ARG A 86 22.77 -32.09 4.91
CA ARG A 86 21.49 -31.75 5.56
C ARG A 86 21.10 -30.29 5.37
N SER A 87 22.06 -29.35 5.41
CA SER A 87 21.78 -27.94 5.14
C SER A 87 21.41 -27.73 3.66
N ALA A 88 22.13 -28.33 2.73
CA ALA A 88 21.81 -28.30 1.31
C ALA A 88 20.44 -28.92 1.00
N ALA A 89 20.08 -30.04 1.65
CA ALA A 89 18.78 -30.67 1.51
C ALA A 89 17.63 -29.77 2.03
N ARG A 90 17.83 -29.08 3.16
CA ARG A 90 16.85 -28.09 3.68
C ARG A 90 16.68 -26.92 2.73
N ALA A 91 17.78 -26.39 2.18
CA ALA A 91 17.73 -25.31 1.20
C ALA A 91 16.98 -25.73 -0.08
N LYS A 92 17.26 -26.94 -0.59
CA LYS A 92 16.56 -27.50 -1.75
C LYS A 92 15.07 -27.73 -1.45
N ALA A 93 14.73 -28.23 -0.26
CA ALA A 93 13.33 -28.41 0.15
C ALA A 93 12.60 -27.07 0.28
N ALA A 94 13.25 -26.03 0.80
CA ALA A 94 12.69 -24.68 0.85
C ALA A 94 12.45 -24.12 -0.57
N ALA A 95 13.44 -24.20 -1.46
CA ALA A 95 13.30 -23.76 -2.85
C ALA A 95 12.19 -24.51 -3.59
N ASN A 96 12.06 -25.83 -3.39
CA ASN A 96 10.98 -26.62 -3.98
C ASN A 96 9.61 -26.24 -3.40
N ARG A 97 9.54 -25.91 -2.10
CA ARG A 97 8.31 -25.41 -1.48
C ARG A 97 7.91 -24.06 -2.07
N GLU A 98 8.84 -23.13 -2.24
CA GLU A 98 8.59 -21.83 -2.86
C GLU A 98 8.08 -22.00 -4.30
N LYS A 99 8.73 -22.83 -5.12
CA LYS A 99 8.28 -23.16 -6.48
C LYS A 99 6.86 -23.74 -6.50
N LYS A 100 6.54 -24.62 -5.55
CA LYS A 100 5.17 -25.17 -5.43
C LYS A 100 4.17 -24.08 -5.05
N GLN A 101 4.54 -23.19 -4.13
CA GLN A 101 3.68 -22.07 -3.70
C GLN A 101 3.42 -21.08 -4.83
N THR A 102 4.42 -20.78 -5.68
CA THR A 102 4.25 -19.91 -6.85
C THR A 102 3.37 -20.58 -7.91
N ALA A 103 3.62 -21.86 -8.23
CA ALA A 103 2.78 -22.61 -9.17
C ALA A 103 1.31 -22.71 -8.70
N ASN A 104 1.10 -22.91 -7.40
CA ASN A 104 -0.23 -22.90 -6.79
C ASN A 104 -0.95 -21.55 -6.98
N LEU A 105 -0.23 -20.44 -6.77
CA LEU A 105 -0.78 -19.11 -7.00
C LEU A 105 -1.10 -18.87 -8.46
N GLU A 106 -0.18 -19.16 -9.37
CA GLU A 106 -0.37 -18.99 -10.82
C GLU A 106 -1.57 -19.78 -11.33
N THR A 107 -1.72 -21.03 -10.87
CA THR A 107 -2.87 -21.88 -11.21
C THR A 107 -4.18 -21.29 -10.71
N PHE A 108 -4.20 -20.75 -9.49
CA PHE A 108 -5.38 -20.11 -8.93
C PHE A 108 -5.72 -18.80 -9.63
N GLU A 109 -4.73 -17.95 -9.90
CA GLU A 109 -4.90 -16.67 -10.60
C GLU A 109 -5.39 -16.87 -12.04
N ALA A 110 -5.00 -17.96 -12.70
CA ALA A 110 -5.52 -18.33 -14.02
C ALA A 110 -7.02 -18.68 -13.99
N LEU A 111 -7.51 -19.28 -12.90
CA LEU A 111 -8.92 -19.62 -12.72
C LEU A 111 -9.76 -18.44 -12.22
N HIS A 112 -9.15 -17.52 -11.47
CA HIS A 112 -9.81 -16.41 -10.79
C HIS A 112 -9.01 -15.10 -10.97
N PRO A 113 -9.00 -14.51 -12.18
CA PRO A 113 -8.20 -13.32 -12.48
C PRO A 113 -8.59 -12.11 -11.62
N GLU A 114 -9.84 -12.03 -11.16
CA GLU A 114 -10.32 -10.91 -10.32
C GLU A 114 -9.60 -10.82 -8.97
N PHE A 115 -9.11 -11.95 -8.44
CA PHE A 115 -8.35 -11.97 -7.19
C PHE A 115 -6.90 -11.51 -7.41
N ALA A 116 -6.32 -11.84 -8.57
CA ALA A 116 -4.97 -11.42 -8.94
C ALA A 116 -4.85 -9.88 -8.96
N GLU A 117 -5.85 -9.19 -9.54
CA GLU A 117 -5.90 -7.73 -9.52
C GLU A 117 -6.07 -7.16 -8.10
N TRP A 118 -6.89 -7.82 -7.27
CA TRP A 118 -7.25 -7.30 -5.96
C TRP A 118 -6.12 -7.37 -4.93
N TRP A 119 -5.32 -8.45 -4.92
CA TRP A 119 -4.33 -8.68 -3.86
C TRP A 119 -2.87 -8.41 -4.23
N ARG A 120 -2.58 -7.90 -5.43
CA ARG A 120 -1.20 -7.58 -5.85
C ARG A 120 -0.60 -6.45 -5.01
N ASP A 121 -1.31 -5.34 -4.90
CA ASP A 121 -0.84 -4.10 -4.23
C ASP A 121 -1.78 -3.65 -3.11
N THR A 122 -2.27 -4.60 -2.29
CA THR A 122 -3.18 -4.30 -1.18
C THR A 122 -2.53 -4.51 0.18
N ASP A 123 -2.82 -3.59 1.10
CA ASP A 123 -2.49 -3.71 2.53
C ASP A 123 -3.62 -4.39 3.32
N PHE A 124 -4.68 -4.85 2.65
CA PHE A 124 -5.84 -5.42 3.32
C PHE A 124 -5.50 -6.81 3.88
N ALA A 125 -5.45 -6.93 5.20
CA ALA A 125 -5.03 -8.14 5.91
C ALA A 125 -5.77 -9.42 5.47
N TYR A 126 -7.07 -9.32 5.18
CA TYR A 126 -7.85 -10.47 4.72
C TYR A 126 -7.41 -10.95 3.33
N ALA A 127 -7.12 -10.04 2.39
CA ALA A 127 -6.62 -10.41 1.07
C ALA A 127 -5.25 -11.10 1.15
N ILE A 128 -4.37 -10.62 2.03
CA ILE A 128 -3.06 -11.24 2.30
C ILE A 128 -3.26 -12.67 2.85
N SER A 129 -4.18 -12.85 3.81
CA SER A 129 -4.47 -14.17 4.39
C SER A 129 -4.96 -15.18 3.34
N LEU A 130 -5.85 -14.76 2.44
CA LEU A 130 -6.35 -15.62 1.36
C LEU A 130 -5.24 -15.98 0.37
N ARG A 131 -4.37 -15.03 0.02
CA ARG A 131 -3.21 -15.29 -0.85
C ARG A 131 -2.24 -16.30 -0.23
N ASP A 132 -1.99 -16.21 1.07
CA ASP A 132 -1.12 -17.15 1.78
C ASP A 132 -1.76 -18.54 1.90
N ASP A 133 -3.08 -18.61 2.07
CA ASP A 133 -3.83 -19.87 2.00
C ASP A 133 -3.74 -20.51 0.62
N VAL A 134 -3.84 -19.73 -0.47
CA VAL A 134 -3.64 -20.23 -1.84
C VAL A 134 -2.21 -20.75 -2.03
N LYS A 135 -1.19 -20.02 -1.58
CA LYS A 135 0.21 -20.52 -1.62
C LYS A 135 0.31 -21.88 -0.94
N ARG A 136 -0.26 -22.02 0.26
CA ARG A 136 -0.16 -23.24 1.08
C ARG A 136 -0.97 -24.41 0.51
N CYS A 137 -2.23 -24.18 0.15
CA CYS A 137 -3.20 -25.23 -0.15
C CYS A 137 -3.50 -25.38 -1.65
N GLY A 138 -3.21 -24.36 -2.47
CA GLY A 138 -3.50 -24.32 -3.91
C GLY A 138 -4.97 -24.06 -4.27
N LYS A 139 -5.86 -24.04 -3.29
CA LYS A 139 -7.30 -23.82 -3.46
C LYS A 139 -7.88 -23.05 -2.29
N LEU A 140 -8.98 -22.34 -2.54
CA LEU A 140 -9.83 -21.73 -1.52
C LEU A 140 -11.17 -22.47 -1.46
N SER A 141 -11.84 -22.42 -0.31
CA SER A 141 -13.21 -22.93 -0.22
C SER A 141 -14.17 -22.04 -1.00
N GLU A 142 -15.30 -22.60 -1.44
CA GLU A 142 -16.35 -21.83 -2.12
C GLU A 142 -16.83 -20.65 -1.28
N SER A 143 -16.92 -20.82 0.04
CA SER A 143 -17.27 -19.75 0.98
C SER A 143 -16.23 -18.62 1.02
N GLN A 144 -14.93 -18.96 0.99
CA GLN A 144 -13.84 -17.97 0.92
C GLN A 144 -13.85 -17.23 -0.41
N ILE A 145 -14.11 -17.93 -1.52
CA ILE A 145 -14.23 -17.32 -2.86
C ILE A 145 -15.42 -16.35 -2.89
N ALA A 146 -16.58 -16.76 -2.38
CA ALA A 146 -17.76 -15.90 -2.33
C ALA A 146 -17.55 -14.66 -1.44
N ALA A 147 -16.92 -14.82 -0.28
CA ALA A 147 -16.57 -13.70 0.60
C ALA A 147 -15.58 -12.75 -0.06
N GLY A 148 -14.52 -13.27 -0.69
CA GLY A 148 -13.54 -12.48 -1.43
C GLY A 148 -14.18 -11.68 -2.58
N LYS A 149 -15.07 -12.30 -3.36
CA LYS A 149 -15.80 -11.62 -4.44
C LYS A 149 -16.66 -10.46 -3.94
N LYS A 150 -17.32 -10.61 -2.78
CA LYS A 150 -18.06 -9.51 -2.14
C LYS A 150 -17.14 -8.35 -1.76
N CYS A 151 -15.97 -8.63 -1.19
CA CYS A 151 -14.97 -7.60 -0.90
C CYS A 151 -14.54 -6.88 -2.17
N ILE A 152 -14.18 -7.62 -3.23
CA ILE A 152 -13.77 -7.05 -4.53
C ILE A 152 -14.85 -6.13 -5.08
N ALA A 153 -16.12 -6.55 -5.07
CA ALA A 153 -17.25 -5.75 -5.55
C ALA A 153 -17.39 -4.43 -4.75
N SER A 154 -17.30 -4.50 -3.42
CA SER A 154 -17.34 -3.31 -2.57
C SER A 154 -16.17 -2.35 -2.84
N PHE A 155 -14.95 -2.87 -3.02
CA PHE A 155 -13.79 -2.04 -3.38
C PHE A 155 -13.95 -1.39 -4.76
N LYS A 156 -14.43 -2.13 -5.76
CA LYS A 156 -14.71 -1.58 -7.10
C LYS A 156 -15.76 -0.48 -7.04
N ALA A 157 -16.85 -0.67 -6.29
CA ALA A 157 -17.87 0.35 -6.09
C ALA A 157 -17.31 1.63 -5.45
N ILE A 158 -16.49 1.50 -4.39
CA ILE A 158 -15.85 2.65 -3.74
C ILE A 158 -14.89 3.37 -4.70
N GLN A 159 -14.11 2.62 -5.49
CA GLN A 159 -13.19 3.19 -6.48
C GLN A 159 -13.95 3.93 -7.59
N GLU A 160 -15.05 3.37 -8.09
CA GLU A 160 -15.89 4.02 -9.09
C GLU A 160 -16.54 5.29 -8.54
N GLU A 161 -17.05 5.27 -7.31
CA GLU A 161 -17.59 6.47 -6.68
C GLU A 161 -16.53 7.56 -6.48
N ARG A 162 -15.30 7.18 -6.11
CA ARG A 162 -14.17 8.12 -6.01
C ARG A 162 -13.85 8.72 -7.38
N LYS A 163 -13.72 7.88 -8.42
CA LYS A 163 -13.49 8.34 -9.80
C LYS A 163 -14.60 9.26 -10.31
N LYS A 164 -15.86 8.95 -10.04
CA LYS A 164 -17.01 9.81 -10.39
C LYS A 164 -16.93 11.16 -9.69
N ARG A 165 -16.60 11.18 -8.39
CA ARG A 165 -16.44 12.42 -7.61
C ARG A 165 -15.27 13.26 -8.11
N GLU A 166 -14.12 12.62 -8.37
CA GLU A 166 -12.93 13.29 -8.92
C GLU A 166 -13.19 13.84 -10.34
N ALA A 167 -13.92 13.10 -11.17
CA ALA A 167 -14.32 13.56 -12.50
C ALA A 167 -15.27 14.77 -12.42
N ALA A 168 -16.28 14.72 -11.56
CA ALA A 168 -17.20 15.83 -11.34
C ALA A 168 -16.50 17.08 -10.77
N GLU A 169 -15.54 16.89 -9.86
CA GLU A 169 -14.70 17.99 -9.37
C GLU A 169 -13.81 18.55 -10.48
N ALA A 170 -13.17 17.71 -11.28
CA ALA A 170 -12.34 18.13 -12.39
C ALA A 170 -13.15 18.89 -13.47
N GLU A 171 -14.36 18.44 -13.77
CA GLU A 171 -15.27 19.12 -14.69
C GLU A 171 -15.74 20.48 -14.12
N ARG A 172 -16.11 20.54 -12.83
CA ARG A 172 -16.42 21.81 -12.15
C ARG A 172 -15.25 22.79 -12.21
N VAL A 173 -14.03 22.33 -11.91
CA VAL A 173 -12.81 23.16 -11.95
C VAL A 173 -12.46 23.60 -13.38
N LYS A 174 -12.86 22.84 -14.40
CA LYS A 174 -12.75 23.29 -15.80
C LYS A 174 -13.77 24.37 -16.14
N ALA A 175 -15.00 24.26 -15.64
CA ALA A 175 -16.09 25.20 -15.87
C ALA A 175 -15.98 26.51 -15.07
N LEU A 176 -15.27 26.50 -13.93
CA LEU A 176 -15.02 27.71 -13.15
C LEU A 176 -14.25 28.73 -14.00
N PRO A 177 -14.69 30.01 -14.03
CA PRO A 177 -13.94 31.07 -14.67
C PRO A 177 -12.53 31.12 -14.05
N VAL A 178 -11.51 31.26 -14.89
CA VAL A 178 -10.15 31.51 -14.41
C VAL A 178 -10.21 32.83 -13.65
N LEU A 179 -9.94 32.77 -12.34
CA LEU A 179 -9.88 33.97 -11.54
C LEU A 179 -8.60 34.70 -11.91
N ASP A 180 -8.72 35.98 -12.20
CA ASP A 180 -7.57 36.85 -12.24
C ASP A 180 -7.06 37.06 -10.81
N MET A 181 -6.20 36.16 -10.38
CA MET A 181 -5.58 36.18 -9.05
C MET A 181 -4.39 37.13 -8.98
N SER A 182 -4.08 37.85 -10.07
CA SER A 182 -2.93 38.75 -10.15
C SER A 182 -2.97 39.80 -9.04
N ALA A 183 -4.15 40.31 -8.66
CA ALA A 183 -4.29 41.30 -7.59
C ALA A 183 -3.84 40.75 -6.22
N VAL A 184 -4.27 39.53 -5.87
CA VAL A 184 -3.92 38.90 -4.57
C VAL A 184 -2.46 38.49 -4.55
N THR A 185 -1.97 37.85 -5.61
CA THR A 185 -0.57 37.40 -5.67
C THR A 185 0.37 38.61 -5.67
N THR A 186 0.06 39.66 -6.43
CA THR A 186 0.83 40.91 -6.43
C THR A 186 0.87 41.54 -5.04
N ALA A 187 -0.26 41.61 -4.33
CA ALA A 187 -0.29 42.16 -2.99
C ALA A 187 0.58 41.35 -2.00
N MET A 188 0.54 40.02 -2.08
CA MET A 188 1.33 39.15 -1.20
C MET A 188 2.82 39.12 -1.59
N ASP A 189 3.16 39.21 -2.87
CA ASP A 189 4.55 39.28 -3.35
C ASP A 189 5.18 40.64 -3.02
N ARG A 190 4.44 41.75 -3.12
CA ARG A 190 4.88 43.07 -2.61
C ARG A 190 5.18 43.01 -1.13
N ALA A 191 4.30 42.42 -0.34
CA ALA A 191 4.51 42.24 1.10
C ALA A 191 5.80 41.43 1.39
N ARG A 192 6.07 40.38 0.60
CA ARG A 192 7.32 39.60 0.69
C ARG A 192 8.55 40.46 0.32
N GLY A 193 8.47 41.24 -0.75
CA GLY A 193 9.52 42.18 -1.18
C GLY A 193 9.82 43.27 -0.14
N ASN A 194 8.80 43.72 0.59
CA ASN A 194 8.91 44.69 1.69
C ASN A 194 9.41 44.06 3.01
N GLY A 195 9.88 42.81 3.01
CA GLY A 195 10.53 42.16 4.16
C GLY A 195 9.61 41.32 5.06
N ILE A 196 8.34 41.10 4.69
CA ILE A 196 7.44 40.23 5.45
C ILE A 196 7.73 38.76 5.07
N LYS A 197 8.38 38.02 5.98
CA LYS A 197 8.80 36.62 5.76
C LYS A 197 7.64 35.68 5.38
N HIS A 198 6.49 35.85 6.03
CA HIS A 198 5.31 35.01 5.82
C HIS A 198 4.05 35.89 5.70
N PRO A 199 3.80 36.48 4.52
CA PRO A 199 2.65 37.36 4.34
C PRO A 199 1.36 36.53 4.47
N LYS A 200 0.42 37.09 5.23
CA LYS A 200 -0.93 36.56 5.43
C LYS A 200 -1.90 37.71 5.24
N ILE A 201 -3.05 37.43 4.64
CA ILE A 201 -4.11 38.42 4.47
C ILE A 201 -5.44 37.81 4.89
N ARG A 202 -6.21 38.54 5.70
CA ARG A 202 -7.56 38.17 6.12
C ARG A 202 -8.55 38.96 5.29
N LEU A 203 -9.44 38.26 4.62
CA LEU A 203 -10.46 38.82 3.75
C LEU A 203 -11.85 38.38 4.21
N LEU A 204 -12.87 38.94 3.57
CA LEU A 204 -14.26 38.83 3.96
C LEU A 204 -15.10 38.23 2.82
N ALA A 205 -15.47 36.96 2.93
CA ALA A 205 -16.37 36.29 1.99
C ALA A 205 -17.81 36.37 2.52
N GLY A 206 -18.56 37.39 2.08
CA GLY A 206 -19.87 37.67 2.64
C GLY A 206 -19.75 37.97 4.14
N ASP A 207 -20.38 37.15 4.99
CA ASP A 207 -20.34 37.30 6.45
C ASP A 207 -19.25 36.47 7.16
N VAL A 208 -18.47 35.70 6.40
CA VAL A 208 -17.40 34.86 6.96
C VAL A 208 -16.02 35.45 6.65
N GLY A 209 -15.15 35.49 7.66
CA GLY A 209 -13.76 35.88 7.48
C GLY A 209 -12.90 34.69 7.05
N PHE A 210 -11.95 34.89 6.15
CA PHE A 210 -11.00 33.84 5.77
C PHE A 210 -9.58 34.39 5.65
N VAL A 211 -8.60 33.51 5.81
CA VAL A 211 -7.17 33.79 5.81
C VAL A 211 -6.54 33.15 4.58
N LEU A 212 -5.87 33.97 3.78
CA LEU A 212 -4.99 33.55 2.70
C LEU A 212 -3.54 33.53 3.17
N SER A 213 -2.83 32.48 2.81
CA SER A 213 -1.40 32.31 3.10
C SER A 213 -0.72 31.54 1.98
N PHE A 214 0.57 31.80 1.74
CA PHE A 214 1.33 30.98 0.80
C PHE A 214 1.46 29.54 1.30
N ALA A 215 1.33 28.60 0.36
CA ALA A 215 1.73 27.23 0.57
C ALA A 215 3.26 27.15 0.80
N SER A 216 3.67 26.12 1.54
CA SER A 216 5.09 25.89 1.80
C SER A 216 5.87 25.65 0.50
N GLU A 217 7.01 26.31 0.34
CA GLU A 217 7.90 26.18 -0.81
C GLU A 217 8.48 24.76 -0.97
N LYS A 218 8.58 24.01 0.14
CA LYS A 218 9.08 22.62 0.14
C LYS A 218 7.98 21.58 -0.12
N GLY A 219 6.73 22.01 -0.30
CA GLY A 219 5.59 21.12 -0.47
C GLY A 219 5.24 20.82 -1.92
N LYS A 220 4.36 19.83 -2.12
CA LYS A 220 3.77 19.48 -3.44
C LYS A 220 3.11 20.67 -4.15
N TRP A 221 2.67 21.68 -3.40
CA TRP A 221 1.88 22.82 -3.88
C TRP A 221 2.63 24.15 -3.71
N ALA A 222 3.96 24.14 -3.90
CA ALA A 222 4.76 25.35 -3.86
C ALA A 222 4.23 26.40 -4.85
N GLY A 223 4.08 27.65 -4.40
CA GLY A 223 3.52 28.75 -5.21
C GLY A 223 1.99 28.87 -5.18
N SER A 224 1.28 27.94 -4.55
CA SER A 224 -0.17 28.03 -4.34
C SER A 224 -0.54 28.88 -3.11
N LEU A 225 -1.79 29.33 -3.04
CA LEU A 225 -2.36 29.98 -1.85
C LEU A 225 -3.30 29.02 -1.13
N TYR A 226 -3.16 28.91 0.19
CA TYR A 226 -4.07 28.17 1.06
C TYR A 226 -5.10 29.11 1.69
N LEU A 227 -6.35 28.64 1.72
CA LEU A 227 -7.48 29.31 2.32
C LEU A 227 -7.87 28.57 3.59
N LYS A 228 -7.93 29.32 4.69
CA LYS A 228 -8.43 28.83 5.97
C LYS A 228 -9.50 29.78 6.51
N ASP A 229 -10.45 29.28 7.27
CA ASP A 229 -11.33 30.15 8.06
C ASP A 229 -10.51 30.86 9.16
N THR A 230 -11.07 31.91 9.73
CA THR A 230 -10.65 32.53 10.99
C THR A 230 -10.49 31.53 12.13
N ALA A 231 -11.29 30.45 12.16
CA ALA A 231 -11.14 29.34 13.11
C ALA A 231 -9.96 28.40 12.80
N GLY A 232 -9.33 28.55 11.62
CA GLY A 232 -8.20 27.72 11.17
C GLY A 232 -8.57 26.50 10.34
N GLU A 233 -9.87 26.26 10.10
CA GLU A 233 -10.37 25.19 9.24
C GLU A 233 -9.98 25.40 7.78
N TYR A 234 -9.62 24.32 7.06
CA TYR A 234 -9.12 24.43 5.69
C TYR A 234 -10.27 24.48 4.67
N LEU A 235 -10.42 25.63 4.03
CA LEU A 235 -11.48 25.89 3.04
C LEU A 235 -11.06 25.49 1.63
N GLY A 236 -9.76 25.38 1.35
CA GLY A 236 -9.26 24.97 0.04
C GLY A 236 -7.94 25.60 -0.34
N ARG A 237 -7.61 25.50 -1.62
CA ARG A 237 -6.41 26.12 -2.21
C ARG A 237 -6.73 26.80 -3.51
N ILE A 238 -5.95 27.83 -3.83
CA ILE A 238 -5.91 28.43 -5.15
C ILE A 238 -4.60 28.03 -5.82
N THR A 239 -4.68 27.44 -7.01
CA THR A 239 -3.52 27.02 -7.81
C THR A 239 -3.79 27.37 -9.26
N SER A 240 -2.83 28.06 -9.90
CA SER A 240 -2.93 28.47 -11.30
C SER A 240 -4.23 29.25 -11.62
N GLY A 241 -4.62 30.19 -10.75
CA GLY A 241 -5.83 31.00 -10.94
C GLY A 241 -7.15 30.25 -10.74
N LYS A 242 -7.11 29.00 -10.27
CA LYS A 242 -8.31 28.19 -10.02
C LYS A 242 -8.46 27.87 -8.54
N PHE A 243 -9.68 28.01 -8.04
CA PHE A 243 -10.03 27.63 -6.67
C PHE A 243 -10.42 26.16 -6.60
N TYR A 244 -9.70 25.42 -5.76
CA TYR A 244 -9.97 24.03 -5.38
C TYR A 244 -10.51 24.03 -3.95
N ARG A 245 -11.84 24.01 -3.82
CA ARG A 245 -12.54 24.02 -2.53
C ARG A 245 -12.37 22.72 -1.75
N SER A 246 -12.46 22.81 -0.42
CA SER A 246 -12.62 21.65 0.46
C SER A 246 -14.03 21.08 0.37
N ARG A 247 -14.22 19.85 0.84
CA ARG A 247 -15.51 19.12 0.76
C ARG A 247 -16.64 19.86 1.45
N ASP A 248 -16.33 20.55 2.54
CA ASP A 248 -17.30 21.13 3.47
C ASP A 248 -17.69 22.57 3.10
N VAL A 249 -17.15 23.11 1.99
CA VAL A 249 -17.44 24.47 1.52
C VAL A 249 -18.70 24.48 0.64
N SER A 250 -19.70 25.28 1.04
CA SER A 250 -20.91 25.52 0.26
C SER A 250 -20.61 26.31 -1.03
N GLY A 251 -21.46 26.15 -2.04
CA GLY A 251 -21.32 26.90 -3.31
C GLY A 251 -21.46 28.42 -3.14
N GLU A 252 -22.24 28.86 -2.15
CA GLU A 252 -22.41 30.29 -1.82
C GLU A 252 -21.14 30.90 -1.24
N LEU A 253 -20.50 30.19 -0.30
CA LEU A 253 -19.24 30.65 0.30
C LEU A 253 -18.12 30.67 -0.75
N GLU A 254 -18.11 29.68 -1.65
CA GLU A 254 -17.21 29.66 -2.81
C GLU A 254 -17.38 30.93 -3.65
N ALA A 255 -18.59 31.26 -4.09
CA ALA A 255 -18.85 32.48 -4.86
C ALA A 255 -18.41 33.76 -4.13
N ALA A 256 -18.66 33.83 -2.81
CA ALA A 256 -18.24 34.98 -2.00
C ALA A 256 -16.70 35.08 -1.88
N ILE A 257 -16.00 33.96 -1.76
CA ILE A 257 -14.53 33.91 -1.79
C ILE A 257 -14.01 34.43 -3.14
N LEU A 258 -14.64 34.04 -4.25
CA LEU A 258 -14.25 34.47 -5.58
C LEU A 258 -14.35 35.99 -5.74
N VAL A 259 -15.46 36.59 -5.31
CA VAL A 259 -15.65 38.04 -5.31
C VAL A 259 -14.58 38.73 -4.47
N SER A 260 -14.30 38.18 -3.29
CA SER A 260 -13.30 38.75 -2.37
C SER A 260 -11.88 38.70 -2.91
N CYS A 261 -11.55 37.68 -3.69
CA CYS A 261 -10.25 37.54 -4.32
C CYS A 261 -10.09 38.47 -5.53
N GLY A 262 -11.18 38.86 -6.20
CA GLY A 262 -11.14 39.83 -7.31
C GLY A 262 -10.81 41.26 -6.85
N ALA A 263 -11.24 41.64 -5.65
CA ALA A 263 -11.00 42.96 -5.06
C ALA A 263 -10.39 42.87 -3.65
N PRO A 264 -9.12 42.41 -3.52
CA PRO A 264 -8.55 42.09 -2.21
C PRO A 264 -8.37 43.30 -1.30
N ALA A 265 -8.14 44.49 -1.84
CA ALA A 265 -8.03 45.72 -1.05
C ALA A 265 -9.36 46.11 -0.39
N GLU A 266 -10.45 46.05 -1.14
CA GLU A 266 -11.79 46.36 -0.65
C GLU A 266 -12.24 45.34 0.40
N SER A 267 -12.03 44.04 0.14
CA SER A 267 -12.32 42.99 1.12
C SER A 267 -11.45 43.09 2.37
N ALA A 268 -10.20 43.53 2.25
CA ALA A 268 -9.31 43.75 3.39
C ALA A 268 -9.77 44.91 4.28
N VAL A 269 -10.29 45.98 3.68
CA VAL A 269 -10.89 47.12 4.40
C VAL A 269 -12.22 46.72 5.05
N ALA A 270 -13.07 46.01 4.32
CA ALA A 270 -14.34 45.51 4.84
C ALA A 270 -14.12 44.59 6.05
N TYR A 271 -13.11 43.72 6.01
CA TYR A 271 -12.73 42.87 7.14
C TYR A 271 -12.36 43.69 8.38
N GLY A 272 -11.51 44.70 8.23
CA GLY A 272 -11.08 45.51 9.38
C GLY A 272 -12.18 46.40 9.94
N ARG A 273 -13.07 46.93 9.09
CA ARG A 273 -14.26 47.66 9.55
C ARG A 273 -15.23 46.77 10.32
N ARG A 274 -15.40 45.51 9.90
CA ARG A 274 -16.31 44.58 10.58
C ARG A 274 -15.75 44.03 11.88
N THR A 275 -14.46 43.72 11.92
CA THR A 275 -13.83 43.01 13.05
C THR A 275 -13.09 43.92 14.02
N GLY A 276 -12.84 45.18 13.64
CA GLY A 276 -11.95 46.09 14.39
C GLY A 276 -10.48 45.68 14.34
N SER A 277 -10.10 44.69 13.54
CA SER A 277 -8.73 44.16 13.46
C SER A 277 -8.16 44.24 12.03
N CYS A 278 -6.90 44.64 11.91
CA CYS A 278 -6.25 44.77 10.60
C CYS A 278 -6.18 43.43 9.86
N SER A 279 -6.63 43.43 8.61
CA SER A 279 -6.64 42.27 7.71
C SER A 279 -5.26 41.61 7.52
N CYS A 280 -4.19 42.39 7.39
CA CYS A 280 -2.84 41.88 7.15
C CYS A 280 -2.15 41.41 8.44
N CYS A 281 -1.94 42.30 9.42
CA CYS A 281 -1.17 41.99 10.63
C CYS A 281 -2.00 41.36 11.76
N GLY A 282 -3.34 41.47 11.72
CA GLY A 282 -4.24 40.95 12.74
C GLY A 282 -4.25 41.73 14.06
N ARG A 283 -3.64 42.92 14.11
CA ARG A 283 -3.67 43.80 15.30
C ARG A 283 -4.96 44.61 15.33
N GLU A 284 -5.46 44.88 16.53
CA GLU A 284 -6.60 45.76 16.76
C GLU A 284 -6.33 47.18 16.23
N LEU A 285 -7.32 47.76 15.58
CA LEU A 285 -7.28 49.11 15.03
C LEU A 285 -7.64 50.10 16.15
N THR A 286 -6.64 50.72 16.77
CA THR A 286 -6.83 51.68 17.88
C THR A 286 -6.79 53.14 17.45
N ASN A 287 -6.06 53.46 16.38
CA ASN A 287 -5.97 54.82 15.85
C ASN A 287 -7.21 55.15 15.02
N HIS A 288 -7.81 56.33 15.22
CA HIS A 288 -9.02 56.77 14.50
C HIS A 288 -8.87 56.68 12.97
N ALA A 289 -7.74 57.13 12.43
CA ALA A 289 -7.45 57.03 10.99
C ALA A 289 -7.41 55.57 10.49
N SER A 290 -6.91 54.63 11.30
CA SER A 290 -6.87 53.21 10.96
C SER A 290 -8.25 52.55 11.05
N ILE A 291 -9.10 53.00 11.98
CA ILE A 291 -10.48 52.53 12.14
C ILE A 291 -11.32 52.96 10.94
N GLU A 292 -11.23 54.25 10.56
CA GLU A 292 -11.96 54.81 9.41
C GLU A 292 -11.50 54.17 8.08
N ALA A 293 -10.20 54.00 7.92
CA ALA A 293 -9.63 53.31 6.76
C ALA A 293 -9.88 51.80 6.75
N GLY A 294 -10.22 51.18 7.89
CA GLY A 294 -10.40 49.72 8.01
C GLY A 294 -9.12 48.91 7.85
N ILE A 295 -7.95 49.55 7.78
CA ILE A 295 -6.64 48.91 7.64
C ILE A 295 -5.57 49.83 8.23
N GLY A 296 -4.54 49.24 8.86
CA GLY A 296 -3.42 50.02 9.38
C GLY A 296 -2.58 50.63 8.24
N PRO A 297 -2.06 51.86 8.38
CA PRO A 297 -1.37 52.59 7.29
C PRO A 297 -0.12 51.86 6.79
N ILE A 298 0.63 51.23 7.69
CA ILE A 298 1.82 50.42 7.35
C ILE A 298 1.41 49.20 6.52
N CYS A 299 0.31 48.53 6.88
CA CYS A 299 -0.16 47.35 6.17
C CYS A 299 -0.74 47.72 4.80
N ALA A 300 -1.46 48.84 4.71
CA ALA A 300 -1.94 49.37 3.44
C ALA A 300 -0.79 49.64 2.48
N SER A 301 0.27 50.33 2.94
CA SER A 301 1.46 50.58 2.12
C SER A 301 2.20 49.31 1.73
N ASN A 302 2.36 48.35 2.65
CA ASN A 302 3.16 47.15 2.40
C ASN A 302 2.49 46.14 1.46
N PHE A 303 1.16 46.11 1.41
CA PHE A 303 0.38 45.15 0.61
C PHE A 303 -0.27 45.77 -0.64
N PHE A 304 -0.70 47.04 -0.57
CA PHE A 304 -1.53 47.66 -1.62
C PHE A 304 -0.97 48.98 -2.17
N GLY A 305 0.09 49.51 -1.57
CA GLY A 305 0.80 50.70 -2.06
C GLY A 305 1.64 50.45 -3.30
#